data_AF-A0A1W5Z4J3-F1
#
_entry.id   AF-A0A1W5Z4J3-F1
#
_cell.length_a   1.000
_cell.length_b   1.000
_cell.length_c   1.000
_cell.angle_alpha   90.00
_cell.angle_beta   90.00
_cell.angle_gamma   90.00
#
_symmetry.space_group_name_H-M   'P 1'
#
loop_
_entity.id
_entity.type
_entity.pdbx_description
1 polymer ?
#
loop_
_entity_poly.entity_id
_entity_poly.type
_entity_poly.pdbx_seq_one_letter_code
_entity_poly.pdbx_strand_id
1 'polypeptide(L)'
;MTEQLDRATGLLREVLGPDLLGACLHGSAVLGGLRPASDLDILAITRRSLDPDRRRALLAGLLEISGLTARVRPHAREVLARIDRLRAGADGGPAPAPGEPRGPRRGA
;
A
#
# COMPACT_ATOMS: atom_id res chain seq x y z
N MET A 1 -5.64 14.23 14.80
CA MET A 1 -4.37 13.47 14.83
C MET A 1 -4.47 12.29 15.79
N THR A 2 -4.79 12.50 17.07
CA THR A 2 -5.05 11.42 18.05
C THR A 2 -6.11 10.44 17.55
N GLU A 3 -7.19 10.96 16.98
CA GLU A 3 -8.23 10.14 16.34
C GLU A 3 -7.70 9.24 15.21
N GLN A 4 -6.76 9.71 14.38
CA GLN A 4 -6.18 8.90 13.31
C GLN A 4 -5.29 7.78 13.87
N LEU A 5 -4.55 8.07 14.95
CA LEU A 5 -3.77 7.07 15.68
C LEU A 5 -4.68 6.02 16.36
N ASP A 6 -5.77 6.46 16.99
CA ASP A 6 -6.73 5.56 17.63
C ASP A 6 -7.41 4.65 16.62
N ARG A 7 -7.81 5.20 15.46
CA ARG A 7 -8.37 4.40 14.37
C ARG A 7 -7.35 3.43 13.77
N ALA A 8 -6.12 3.86 13.54
CA ALA A 8 -5.07 3.00 13.01
C ALA A 8 -4.70 1.86 13.98
N THR A 9 -4.58 2.15 15.27
CA THR A 9 -4.31 1.13 16.29
C THR A 9 -5.51 0.19 16.51
N GLY A 10 -6.74 0.70 16.39
CA GLY A 10 -7.96 -0.10 16.36
C GLY A 10 -7.97 -1.10 15.21
N LEU A 11 -7.69 -0.63 13.98
CA LEU A 11 -7.59 -1.47 12.80
C LEU A 11 -6.51 -2.56 12.95
N LEU A 12 -5.34 -2.21 13.48
CA LEU A 12 -4.28 -3.19 13.74
C LEU A 12 -4.75 -4.29 14.68
N ARG A 13 -5.47 -3.94 15.76
CA ARG A 13 -6.02 -4.93 16.70
C ARG A 13 -7.09 -5.81 16.06
N GLU A 14 -7.96 -5.24 15.24
CA GLU A 14 -9.03 -5.96 14.54
C GLU A 14 -8.46 -6.99 13.55
N VAL A 15 -7.54 -6.56 12.68
CA VAL A 15 -7.06 -7.40 11.57
C VAL A 15 -6.02 -8.43 12.03
N LEU A 16 -5.16 -8.06 12.99
CA LEU A 16 -4.07 -8.93 13.45
C LEU A 16 -4.47 -9.76 14.68
N GLY A 17 -5.44 -9.28 15.46
CA GLY A 17 -5.96 -9.97 16.64
C GLY A 17 -4.85 -10.44 17.59
N PRO A 18 -4.83 -11.72 17.98
CA PRO A 18 -3.81 -12.24 18.88
C PRO A 18 -2.41 -12.23 18.27
N ASP A 19 -2.26 -12.20 16.94
CA ASP A 19 -0.92 -12.23 16.34
C ASP A 19 -0.18 -10.90 16.47
N LEU A 20 -0.85 -9.81 16.88
CA LEU A 20 -0.20 -8.53 17.22
C LEU A 20 0.47 -8.62 18.60
N LEU A 21 1.80 -8.54 18.61
CA LEU A 21 2.59 -8.50 19.84
C LEU A 21 2.70 -7.09 20.43
N GLY A 22 2.68 -6.08 19.56
CA GLY A 22 2.76 -4.69 19.97
C GLY A 22 2.85 -3.74 18.78
N ALA A 23 2.63 -2.46 19.05
CA ALA A 23 2.81 -1.40 18.07
C ALA A 23 3.60 -0.25 18.71
N CYS A 24 4.60 0.26 17.99
CA CYS A 24 5.42 1.37 18.41
C CYS A 24 5.22 2.55 17.46
N LEU A 25 5.08 3.75 18.03
CA LEU A 25 5.15 4.98 17.26
C LEU A 25 6.61 5.24 16.87
N HIS A 26 6.83 5.74 15.66
CA HIS A 26 8.17 6.04 15.17
C HIS A 26 8.22 7.39 14.44
N GLY A 27 9.38 7.71 13.87
CA GLY A 27 9.56 8.82 12.95
C GLY A 27 9.39 10.19 13.59
N SER A 28 8.86 11.12 12.80
CA SER A 28 8.81 12.55 13.17
C SER A 28 8.02 12.81 14.45
N ALA A 29 7.05 11.93 14.74
CA ALA A 29 6.20 12.00 15.92
C ALA A 29 6.96 11.80 17.24
N VAL A 30 8.06 11.03 17.21
CA VAL A 30 8.87 10.70 18.39
C VAL A 30 10.14 11.57 18.46
N LEU A 31 10.72 11.92 17.31
CA LEU A 31 12.04 12.58 17.25
C LEU A 31 11.98 14.12 17.24
N GLY A 32 10.89 14.72 16.77
CA GLY A 32 10.79 16.19 16.61
C GLY A 32 9.48 16.80 17.11
N GLY A 33 8.63 15.99 17.74
CA GLY A 33 7.26 16.33 18.08
C GLY A 33 6.32 16.28 16.87
N LEU A 34 5.10 15.82 17.09
CA LEU A 34 4.04 15.76 16.08
C LEU A 34 3.70 17.17 15.58
N ARG A 35 3.99 17.47 14.30
CA ARG A 35 3.58 18.71 13.63
C ARG A 35 2.24 18.53 12.92
N PRO A 36 1.43 19.58 12.79
CA PRO A 36 0.28 19.57 11.89
C PRO A 36 0.77 19.24 10.46
N ALA A 37 0.23 18.19 9.86
CA ALA A 37 0.65 17.60 8.57
C ALA A 37 1.90 16.69 8.56
N SER A 38 2.40 16.27 9.72
CA SER A 38 3.34 15.12 9.78
C SER A 38 2.63 13.82 9.43
N ASP A 39 3.33 12.92 8.74
CA ASP A 39 2.88 11.53 8.59
C ASP A 39 2.95 10.80 9.94
N LEU A 40 2.16 9.73 10.06
CA LEU A 40 2.10 8.88 11.23
C LEU A 40 2.80 7.55 10.96
N ASP A 41 4.00 7.38 11.52
CA ASP A 41 4.81 6.17 11.34
C ASP A 41 4.52 5.18 12.47
N ILE A 42 3.94 4.02 12.13
CA ILE A 42 3.63 2.94 13.09
C ILE A 42 4.39 1.67 12.68
N LEU A 43 5.16 1.11 13.61
CA LEU A 43 5.77 -0.21 13.48
C LEU A 43 4.96 -1.23 14.29
N ALA A 44 4.27 -2.13 13.60
CA ALA A 44 3.55 -3.25 14.22
C ALA A 44 4.41 -4.53 14.21
N ILE A 45 4.52 -5.19 15.36
CA ILE A 45 5.28 -6.43 15.55
C ILE A 45 4.29 -7.58 15.62
N THR A 46 4.45 -8.59 14.76
CA THR A 46 3.55 -9.75 14.70
C THR A 46 4.27 -11.05 15.04
N ARG A 47 3.57 -12.01 15.64
CA ARG A 47 4.09 -13.35 15.96
C ARG A 47 4.51 -14.16 14.73
N ARG A 48 3.85 -13.90 13.61
CA ARG A 48 3.98 -14.64 12.35
C ARG A 48 3.85 -13.68 11.18
N SER A 49 4.28 -14.16 10.02
CA SER A 49 4.06 -13.46 8.76
C SER A 49 2.57 -13.26 8.50
N LEU A 50 2.24 -12.08 7.96
CA LEU A 50 0.93 -11.75 7.44
C LEU A 50 0.56 -12.65 6.26
N ASP A 51 -0.65 -13.20 6.29
CA ASP A 51 -1.22 -13.82 5.11
C ASP A 51 -1.76 -12.73 4.14
N PRO A 52 -1.99 -13.08 2.86
CA PRO A 52 -2.47 -12.14 1.84
C PRO A 52 -3.76 -11.40 2.21
N ASP A 53 -4.72 -12.04 2.86
CA ASP A 53 -6.03 -11.47 3.18
C ASP A 53 -5.91 -10.42 4.29
N ARG A 54 -5.17 -10.74 5.36
CA ARG A 54 -4.86 -9.75 6.41
C ARG A 54 -4.06 -8.58 5.88
N ARG A 55 -3.09 -8.82 5.00
CA ARG A 55 -2.34 -7.75 4.33
C ARG A 55 -3.27 -6.84 3.52
N ARG A 56 -4.23 -7.42 2.79
CA ARG A 56 -5.20 -6.67 1.99
C ARG A 56 -6.17 -5.87 2.86
N ALA A 57 -6.65 -6.45 3.95
CA ALA A 57 -7.51 -5.79 4.93
C ALA A 57 -6.81 -4.60 5.59
N LEU A 58 -5.55 -4.76 6.02
CA LEU A 58 -4.74 -3.65 6.56
C LEU A 58 -4.57 -2.54 5.53
N LEU A 59 -4.24 -2.88 4.27
CA LEU A 59 -4.09 -1.89 3.20
C LEU A 59 -5.38 -1.11 2.95
N ALA A 60 -6.52 -1.81 2.86
CA ALA A 60 -7.81 -1.17 2.63
C ALA A 60 -8.18 -0.21 3.79
N GLY A 61 -8.12 -0.71 5.03
CA GLY A 61 -8.46 0.11 6.20
C GLY A 61 -7.50 1.28 6.41
N LEU A 62 -6.19 1.10 6.20
CA LEU A 62 -5.22 2.19 6.36
C LEU A 62 -5.42 3.29 5.30
N LEU A 63 -5.83 2.93 4.07
CA LEU A 63 -6.15 3.92 3.04
C LEU A 63 -7.35 4.79 3.45
N GLU A 64 -8.39 4.20 4.04
CA GLU A 64 -9.57 4.93 4.53
C GLU A 64 -9.23 5.86 5.72
N ILE A 65 -8.31 5.44 6.58
CA ILE A 65 -7.89 6.20 7.76
C ILE A 65 -6.88 7.29 7.39
N SER A 66 -6.08 7.07 6.34
CA SER A 66 -5.05 8.00 5.92
C SER A 66 -5.64 9.35 5.53
N GLY A 67 -5.03 10.43 6.01
CA GLY A 67 -5.41 11.80 5.71
C GLY A 67 -5.08 12.24 4.28
N LEU A 68 -5.49 11.47 3.27
CA LEU A 68 -5.58 11.88 1.86
C LEU A 68 -6.65 12.98 1.70
N THR A 69 -6.50 14.06 2.46
CA THR A 69 -7.22 15.30 2.21
C THR A 69 -6.67 15.88 0.91
N ALA A 70 -7.55 16.43 0.07
CA ALA A 70 -7.35 16.79 -1.34
C ALA A 70 -6.13 17.67 -1.72
N ARG A 71 -5.28 18.06 -0.76
CA ARG A 71 -3.93 18.56 -1.02
C ARG A 71 -2.96 17.40 -1.02
N VAL A 72 -3.07 16.57 -2.05
CA VAL A 72 -2.05 15.57 -2.36
C VAL A 72 -0.71 16.32 -2.44
N ARG A 73 0.18 16.11 -1.46
CA ARG A 73 1.55 16.67 -1.50
C ARG A 73 2.17 16.27 -2.85
N PRO A 74 3.03 17.09 -3.47
CA PRO A 74 3.57 16.81 -4.81
C PRO A 74 4.06 15.37 -4.99
N HIS A 75 4.70 14.82 -3.96
CA HIS A 75 5.22 13.45 -3.93
C HIS A 75 4.14 12.36 -3.83
N ALA A 76 3.02 12.61 -3.17
CA ALA A 76 1.92 11.64 -3.10
C ALA A 76 1.24 11.45 -4.47
N ARG A 77 1.20 12.50 -5.32
CA ARG A 77 0.70 12.36 -6.72
C ARG A 77 1.60 11.43 -7.53
N GLU A 78 2.91 11.56 -7.36
CA GLU A 78 3.89 10.74 -8.05
C GLU A 78 3.80 9.27 -7.61
N VAL A 79 3.68 9.01 -6.31
CA VAL A 79 3.51 7.66 -5.76
C VAL A 79 2.21 7.02 -6.26
N LEU A 80 1.08 7.75 -6.23
CA LEU A 80 -0.19 7.25 -6.75
C LEU A 80 -0.11 6.94 -8.26
N ALA A 81 0.45 7.85 -9.05
CA ALA A 81 0.65 7.62 -10.48
C ALA A 81 1.56 6.40 -10.76
N ARG A 82 2.54 6.15 -9.89
CA ARG A 82 3.41 4.96 -9.99
C ARG A 82 2.65 3.68 -9.67
N ILE A 83 1.80 3.67 -8.64
CA ILE A 83 0.96 2.53 -8.26
C ILE A 83 -0.01 2.18 -9.38
N ASP A 84 -0.66 3.17 -10.00
CA ASP A 84 -1.61 2.95 -11.08
C ASP A 84 -0.96 2.34 -12.33
N ARG A 85 0.26 2.79 -12.68
CA ARG A 85 1.05 2.19 -13.77
C ARG A 85 1.41 0.73 -13.49
N LEU A 86 1.73 0.38 -12.25
CA LEU A 86 2.05 -1.00 -11.86
C LEU A 86 0.81 -1.90 -11.91
N ARG A 87 -0.37 -1.36 -11.59
CA ARG A 87 -1.65 -2.08 -11.71
C ARG A 87 -2.05 -2.31 -13.16
N ALA A 88 -1.96 -1.29 -14.00
CA ALA A 88 -2.27 -1.41 -15.43
C ALA A 88 -1.35 -2.40 -16.17
N GLY A 89 -0.11 -2.59 -15.70
CA GLY A 89 0.82 -3.59 -16.24
C GLY A 89 0.56 -5.03 -15.76
N ALA A 90 -0.26 -5.23 -14.72
CA ALA A 90 -0.57 -6.55 -14.18
C ALA A 90 -1.77 -7.23 -14.87
N ASP A 91 -2.62 -6.46 -15.57
CA ASP A 91 -3.81 -6.95 -16.30
C ASP A 91 -3.53 -7.28 -17.78
N GLY A 92 -2.27 -7.28 -18.21
CA GLY A 92 -1.86 -7.61 -19.58
C GLY A 92 -1.58 -9.11 -19.75
N GLY A 93 -2.45 -9.83 -20.47
CA GLY A 93 -2.20 -11.19 -20.94
C GLY A 93 -0.89 -11.32 -21.75
N PRO A 94 -0.39 -12.55 -21.97
CA PRO A 94 1.01 -12.76 -22.32
C PRO A 94 1.38 -12.11 -23.65
N ALA A 95 2.56 -11.49 -23.68
CA ALA A 95 3.16 -10.94 -24.89
C ALA A 95 3.33 -12.06 -25.95
N PRO A 96 3.03 -11.81 -27.24
CA PRO A 96 3.36 -12.78 -28.27
C PRO A 96 4.88 -12.98 -28.35
N ALA A 97 5.31 -14.23 -28.45
CA ALA A 97 6.71 -14.59 -28.56
C ALA A 97 7.33 -13.96 -29.83
N PRO A 98 8.54 -13.37 -29.73
CA PRO A 98 9.20 -12.81 -30.90
C PRO A 98 9.82 -13.94 -31.73
N GLY A 99 9.36 -14.10 -32.96
CA GLY A 99 10.06 -14.84 -34.00
C GLY A 99 9.43 -16.17 -34.41
N GLU A 100 8.31 -16.13 -35.13
CA GLU A 100 8.03 -17.16 -36.13
C GLU A 100 8.02 -16.52 -37.53
N PRO A 101 8.85 -17.00 -38.46
CA PRO A 101 8.87 -16.51 -39.83
C PRO A 101 7.56 -16.92 -40.54
N ARG A 102 6.85 -15.94 -41.09
CA ARG A 102 5.70 -16.18 -41.98
C ARG A 102 6.17 -16.96 -43.21
N GLY A 103 5.80 -18.23 -43.27
CA GLY A 103 6.00 -19.10 -44.44
C GLY A 103 5.31 -18.56 -45.71
N PRO A 104 5.65 -19.13 -46.88
CA PRO A 104 5.40 -18.50 -48.17
C PRO A 104 3.91 -18.48 -48.52
N ARG A 105 3.44 -17.34 -49.02
CA ARG A 105 2.10 -17.21 -49.61
C ARG A 105 2.05 -17.99 -50.92
N ARG A 106 1.30 -19.09 -50.94
CA ARG A 106 0.83 -19.73 -52.18
C ARG A 106 -0.32 -18.90 -52.77
N GLY A 107 -0.27 -18.68 -54.08
CA GLY A 107 -1.43 -18.40 -54.93
C GLY A 107 -1.54 -16.98 -55.45
N ALA A 108 -1.08 -16.73 -56.67
CA ALA A 108 -1.93 -16.63 -57.88
C ALA A 108 -1.03 -16.68 -59.12
#